data_AF-A0A967SDE0-F1
#
_entry.id   AF-A0A967SDE0-F1
#
_cell.length_a   1.000
_cell.length_b   1.000
_cell.length_c   1.000
_cell.angle_alpha   90.00
_cell.angle_beta   90.00
_cell.angle_gamma   90.00
#
_symmetry.space_group_name_H-M   'P 1'
#
loop_
_entity.id
_entity.type
_entity.pdbx_description
1 polymer ?
#
loop_
_entity_poly.entity_id
_entity_poly.type
_entity_poly.pdbx_seq_one_letter_code
_entity_poly.pdbx_strand_id
1 'polypeptide(L)'
;LVGAGLQAFYAGRVFETPDEVFPLFIIEGLPPGLSGLIVAGVLAAAMSTVSSSLNSLASATTHDLYAPMSRHRDDEGHLLRVGRTFTLLWAVILVGGAILFELAQQGTPIVVIALQIASFTFGPLLGGFLLGTLFRRPDQTDAIVGIGTAVVVMTTLWAVQTFGVIEPVVDTLWFALIGSAITVLVGLASAVVRRRTVDDPSGP
;
A
#
# COMPACT_ATOMS: atom_id res chain seq x y z
N LEU A 1 -7.15 20.55 13.58
CA LEU A 1 -7.89 21.83 13.56
C LEU A 1 -9.25 21.70 12.86
N VAL A 2 -9.32 21.19 11.62
CA VAL A 2 -10.60 20.99 10.91
C VAL A 2 -11.57 20.06 11.66
N GLY A 3 -11.09 18.92 12.18
CA GLY A 3 -11.93 17.99 12.96
C GLY A 3 -12.52 18.60 14.24
N ALA A 4 -11.74 19.40 14.97
CA ALA A 4 -12.24 20.12 16.15
C ALA A 4 -13.30 21.19 15.77
N GLY A 5 -13.13 21.84 14.63
CA GLY A 5 -14.12 22.79 14.09
C GLY A 5 -15.44 22.11 13.71
N LEU A 6 -15.38 20.94 13.08
CA LEU A 6 -16.57 20.15 12.74
C LEU A 6 -17.29 19.63 13.99
N GLN A 7 -16.54 19.20 15.01
CA GLN A 7 -17.12 18.75 16.27
C GLN A 7 -17.86 19.87 17.02
N ALA A 8 -17.31 21.09 16.98
CA ALA A 8 -17.99 22.28 17.50
C ALA A 8 -19.24 22.65 16.69
N PHE A 9 -19.17 22.55 15.36
CA PHE A 9 -20.30 22.84 14.45
C PHE A 9 -21.47 21.87 14.65
N TYR A 10 -21.19 20.57 14.76
CA TYR A 10 -22.20 19.53 14.96
C TYR A 10 -22.59 19.31 16.42
N ALA A 11 -22.12 20.16 17.35
CA ALA A 11 -22.41 20.08 18.79
C ALA A 11 -22.19 18.67 19.40
N GLY A 12 -21.19 17.95 18.90
CA GLY A 12 -20.87 16.58 19.37
C GLY A 12 -21.82 15.48 18.87
N ARG A 13 -22.60 15.70 17.81
CA ARG A 13 -23.39 14.64 17.15
C ARG A 13 -22.48 13.46 16.78
N VAL A 14 -22.90 12.25 17.16
CA VAL A 14 -22.23 11.00 16.79
C VAL A 14 -22.75 10.55 15.44
N PHE A 15 -21.83 10.24 14.52
CA PHE A 15 -22.13 9.71 13.19
C PHE A 15 -21.80 8.22 13.14
N GLU A 16 -22.67 7.43 12.53
CA GLU A 16 -22.45 5.98 12.35
C GLU A 16 -21.31 5.71 11.36
N THR A 17 -21.12 6.60 10.38
CA THR A 17 -20.08 6.56 9.36
C THR A 17 -19.20 7.81 9.46
N PRO A 18 -18.02 7.70 10.12
CA PRO A 18 -17.14 8.86 10.34
C PRO A 18 -16.68 9.57 9.06
N ASP A 19 -16.65 8.85 7.93
CA ASP A 19 -16.21 9.36 6.63
C ASP A 19 -17.22 10.33 5.98
N GLU A 20 -18.48 10.36 6.42
CA GLU A 20 -19.54 11.22 5.87
C GLU A 20 -19.58 12.62 6.47
N VAL A 21 -18.92 12.83 7.62
CA VAL A 21 -18.98 14.09 8.37
C VAL A 21 -18.49 15.28 7.54
N PHE A 22 -17.45 15.08 6.73
CA PHE A 22 -16.85 16.14 5.92
C PHE A 22 -17.68 16.48 4.68
N PRO A 23 -18.13 15.51 3.86
CA PRO A 23 -19.10 15.77 2.78
C PRO A 23 -20.38 16.46 3.25
N LEU A 24 -20.93 16.05 4.40
CA LEU A 24 -22.16 16.62 4.94
C LEU A 24 -21.98 18.11 5.27
N PHE A 25 -20.84 18.48 5.86
CA PHE A 25 -20.52 19.88 6.16
C PHE A 25 -20.39 20.72 4.89
N ILE A 26 -19.83 20.16 3.81
CA ILE A 26 -19.69 20.89 2.53
C ILE A 26 -21.07 21.21 1.92
N ILE A 27 -22.05 20.31 2.09
CA ILE A 27 -23.38 20.48 1.52
C ILE A 27 -24.25 21.37 2.41
N GLU A 28 -24.24 21.17 3.73
CA GLU A 28 -25.14 21.84 4.67
C GLU A 28 -24.56 23.15 5.23
N GLY A 29 -23.23 23.24 5.36
CA GLY A 29 -22.55 24.33 6.06
C GLY A 29 -22.05 25.47 5.18
N LEU A 30 -22.07 25.32 3.84
CA LEU A 30 -21.50 26.28 2.89
C LEU A 30 -22.53 26.90 1.96
N PRO A 31 -22.33 28.16 1.52
CA PRO A 31 -23.22 28.81 0.59
C PRO A 31 -23.20 28.12 -0.79
N PRO A 32 -24.32 28.19 -1.53
CA PRO A 32 -24.40 27.68 -2.90
C PRO A 32 -23.35 28.37 -3.78
N GLY A 33 -22.70 27.60 -4.66
CA GLY A 33 -21.55 28.04 -5.45
C GLY A 33 -20.20 27.59 -4.87
N LEU A 34 -19.92 27.90 -3.61
CA LEU A 34 -18.69 27.42 -2.95
C LEU A 34 -18.72 25.92 -2.70
N SER A 35 -19.87 25.38 -2.29
CA SER A 35 -20.07 23.94 -2.13
C SER A 35 -19.77 23.19 -3.45
N GLY A 36 -20.31 23.68 -4.57
CA GLY A 36 -20.06 23.12 -5.90
C GLY A 36 -18.60 23.21 -6.34
N LEU A 37 -17.93 24.32 -6.05
CA LEU A 37 -16.49 24.49 -6.34
C LEU A 37 -15.64 23.47 -5.57
N ILE A 38 -15.94 23.25 -4.29
CA ILE A 38 -15.20 22.28 -3.46
C ILE A 38 -15.46 20.86 -3.94
N VAL A 39 -16.71 20.50 -4.22
CA VAL A 39 -17.05 19.16 -4.75
C VAL A 39 -16.33 18.91 -6.07
N ALA A 40 -16.33 19.89 -6.99
CA ALA A 40 -15.58 19.80 -8.24
C ALA A 40 -14.06 19.61 -8.00
N GLY A 41 -13.48 20.35 -7.05
CA GLY A 41 -12.06 20.23 -6.68
C GLY A 41 -11.71 18.86 -6.10
N VAL A 42 -12.55 18.32 -5.22
CA VAL A 42 -12.37 16.98 -4.63
C VAL A 42 -12.46 15.90 -5.72
N LEU A 43 -13.45 16.00 -6.61
CA LEU A 43 -13.59 15.08 -7.73
C LEU A 43 -12.39 15.15 -8.68
N ALA A 44 -11.89 16.36 -8.99
CA ALA A 44 -10.70 16.53 -9.81
C ALA A 44 -9.46 15.92 -9.17
N ALA A 45 -9.25 16.13 -7.87
CA ALA A 45 -8.15 15.53 -7.12
C ALA A 45 -8.24 13.99 -7.08
N ALA A 46 -9.45 13.46 -6.87
CA ALA A 46 -9.70 12.01 -6.89
C ALA A 46 -9.40 11.42 -8.29
N MET A 47 -9.89 12.05 -9.36
CA MET A 47 -9.63 11.62 -10.74
C MET A 47 -8.14 11.63 -11.07
N SER A 48 -7.39 12.65 -10.63
CA SER A 48 -5.94 12.71 -10.81
C SER A 48 -5.24 11.53 -10.15
N THR A 49 -5.62 11.21 -8.91
CA THR A 49 -5.04 10.09 -8.15
C THR A 49 -5.38 8.76 -8.83
N VAL A 50 -6.65 8.52 -9.17
CA VAL A 50 -7.10 7.29 -9.84
C VAL A 50 -6.40 7.11 -11.19
N SER A 51 -6.29 8.16 -11.99
CA SER A 51 -5.60 8.12 -13.28
C SER A 51 -4.13 7.75 -13.12
N SER A 52 -3.43 8.37 -12.16
CA SER A 52 -2.03 8.06 -11.88
C SER A 52 -1.81 6.64 -11.38
N SER A 53 -2.69 6.13 -10.51
CA SER A 53 -2.65 4.75 -10.01
C SER A 53 -2.89 3.74 -11.12
N LEU A 54 -3.91 3.95 -11.96
CA LEU A 54 -4.20 3.08 -13.10
C LEU A 54 -3.05 3.03 -14.10
N ASN A 55 -2.48 4.20 -14.42
CA ASN A 55 -1.33 4.28 -15.31
C ASN A 55 -0.12 3.54 -14.75
N SER A 56 0.16 3.69 -13.45
CA SER A 56 1.30 3.03 -12.79
C SER A 56 1.11 1.52 -12.73
N LEU A 57 -0.09 1.04 -12.38
CA LEU A 57 -0.42 -0.39 -12.37
C LEU A 57 -0.34 -1.00 -13.77
N ALA A 58 -0.89 -0.33 -14.78
CA ALA A 58 -0.81 -0.78 -16.16
C ALA A 58 0.63 -0.81 -16.68
N SER A 59 1.43 0.22 -16.37
CA SER A 59 2.85 0.29 -16.75
C SER A 59 3.66 -0.81 -16.06
N ALA A 60 3.54 -0.99 -14.75
CA ALA A 60 4.22 -2.04 -14.00
C ALA A 60 3.82 -3.44 -14.52
N THR A 61 2.53 -3.68 -14.75
CA THR A 61 2.06 -4.96 -15.31
C THR A 61 2.62 -5.19 -16.72
N THR A 62 2.68 -4.15 -17.55
CA THR A 62 3.15 -4.27 -18.94
C THR A 62 4.66 -4.47 -19.00
N HIS A 63 5.44 -3.67 -18.28
CA HIS A 63 6.90 -3.67 -18.38
C HIS A 63 7.58 -4.65 -17.44
N ASP A 64 7.02 -4.89 -16.25
CA ASP A 64 7.66 -5.77 -15.25
C ASP A 64 7.15 -7.21 -15.34
N LEU A 65 5.90 -7.43 -15.75
CA LEU A 65 5.30 -8.78 -15.83
C LEU A 65 5.08 -9.28 -17.26
N TYR A 66 4.61 -8.43 -18.18
CA TYR A 66 4.29 -8.89 -19.53
C TYR A 66 5.51 -8.89 -20.46
N ALA A 67 6.26 -7.80 -20.52
CA ALA A 67 7.39 -7.64 -21.43
C ALA A 67 8.53 -8.67 -21.22
N PRO A 68 8.93 -9.05 -19.99
CA PRO A 68 9.97 -10.05 -19.80
C PRO A 68 9.53 -11.49 -20.17
N MET A 69 8.22 -11.75 -20.13
CA MET A 69 7.62 -13.06 -20.44
C MET A 69 7.20 -13.18 -21.91
N SER A 70 7.10 -12.05 -22.61
CA SER A 70 6.69 -11.96 -24.01
C SER A 70 7.89 -11.90 -24.96
N ARG A 71 7.72 -12.44 -26.17
CA ARG A 71 8.69 -12.27 -27.27
C ARG A 71 8.65 -10.88 -27.91
N HIS A 72 7.69 -10.03 -27.52
CA HIS A 72 7.45 -8.69 -28.09
C HIS A 72 7.99 -7.58 -27.19
N ARG A 73 9.10 -7.83 -26.47
CA ARG A 73 9.69 -6.88 -25.51
C ARG A 73 10.12 -5.56 -26.16
N ASP A 74 10.55 -5.61 -27.43
CA ASP A 74 11.08 -4.45 -28.15
C ASP A 74 10.02 -3.77 -29.05
N ASP A 75 8.79 -4.28 -29.09
CA ASP A 75 7.70 -3.69 -29.89
C ASP A 75 6.89 -2.71 -29.03
N GLU A 76 7.29 -1.43 -29.08
CA GLU A 76 6.61 -0.34 -28.36
C GLU A 76 5.13 -0.19 -28.74
N GLY A 77 4.78 -0.41 -30.01
CA GLY A 77 3.40 -0.31 -30.49
C GLY A 77 2.50 -1.44 -29.97
N HIS A 78 3.06 -2.63 -29.80
CA HIS A 78 2.39 -3.74 -29.13
C HIS A 78 2.27 -3.51 -27.62
N LEU A 79 3.34 -3.10 -26.94
CA LEU A 79 3.32 -2.80 -25.51
C LEU A 79 2.33 -1.69 -25.16
N LEU A 80 2.20 -0.66 -25.99
CA LEU A 80 1.21 0.40 -25.78
C LEU A 80 -0.23 -0.15 -25.84
N ARG A 81 -0.53 -1.03 -26.81
CA ARG A 81 -1.84 -1.68 -26.92
C ARG A 81 -2.13 -2.58 -25.73
N VAL A 82 -1.14 -3.35 -25.30
CA VAL A 82 -1.25 -4.21 -24.11
C VAL A 82 -1.45 -3.37 -22.84
N GLY A 83 -0.72 -2.26 -22.68
CA GLY A 83 -0.88 -1.34 -21.56
C GLY A 83 -2.27 -0.71 -21.49
N ARG A 84 -2.88 -0.36 -22.64
CA ARG A 84 -4.29 0.08 -22.68
C ARG A 84 -5.26 -1.00 -22.21
N THR A 85 -5.04 -2.26 -22.60
CA THR A 85 -5.85 -3.39 -22.14
C THR A 85 -5.69 -3.61 -20.63
N PHE A 86 -4.47 -3.55 -20.10
CA PHE A 86 -4.24 -3.65 -18.66
C PHE A 86 -4.84 -2.47 -17.88
N THR A 87 -4.86 -1.27 -18.44
CA THR A 87 -5.54 -0.11 -17.84
C THR A 87 -7.04 -0.39 -17.65
N LEU A 88 -7.70 -0.94 -18.67
CA LEU A 88 -9.11 -1.33 -18.58
C LEU A 88 -9.33 -2.46 -17.56
N LEU A 89 -8.46 -3.47 -17.57
CA LEU A 89 -8.51 -4.57 -16.60
C LEU A 89 -8.39 -4.07 -15.16
N TRP A 90 -7.40 -3.23 -14.87
CA TRP A 90 -7.24 -2.65 -13.54
C TRP A 90 -8.39 -1.71 -13.17
N ALA A 91 -8.96 -0.96 -14.13
CA ALA A 91 -10.14 -0.14 -13.87
C ALA A 91 -11.34 -0.99 -13.41
N VAL A 92 -11.59 -2.12 -14.08
CA VAL A 92 -12.65 -3.06 -13.67
C VAL A 92 -12.37 -3.65 -12.30
N ILE A 93 -11.13 -4.07 -12.02
CA ILE A 93 -10.74 -4.63 -10.71
C ILE A 93 -10.92 -3.60 -9.59
N LEU A 94 -10.47 -2.36 -9.79
CA LEU A 94 -10.58 -1.31 -8.77
C LEU A 94 -12.03 -0.89 -8.52
N VAL A 95 -12.85 -0.77 -9.58
CA VAL A 95 -14.29 -0.47 -9.43
C VAL A 95 -15.02 -1.63 -8.74
N GLY A 96 -14.75 -2.88 -9.15
CA GLY A 96 -15.33 -4.05 -8.52
C GLY A 96 -14.91 -4.19 -7.04
N GLY A 97 -13.64 -3.90 -6.73
CA GLY A 97 -13.12 -3.86 -5.37
C GLY A 97 -13.79 -2.78 -4.52
N ALA A 98 -14.02 -1.59 -5.08
CA ALA A 98 -14.73 -0.51 -4.40
C ALA A 98 -16.18 -0.90 -4.04
N ILE A 99 -16.91 -1.54 -4.97
CA ILE A 99 -18.28 -2.02 -4.73
C ILE A 99 -18.28 -3.12 -3.65
N LEU A 100 -17.36 -4.08 -3.73
CA LEU A 100 -17.26 -5.15 -2.74
C LEU A 100 -16.93 -4.60 -1.35
N PHE A 101 -16.08 -3.58 -1.29
CA PHE A 101 -15.71 -2.92 -0.05
C PHE A 101 -16.90 -2.18 0.58
N GLU A 102 -17.70 -1.47 -0.20
CA GLU A 102 -18.93 -0.83 0.25
C GLU A 102 -19.90 -1.86 0.86
N LEU A 103 -20.03 -3.03 0.24
CA LEU A 103 -20.89 -4.12 0.72
C LEU A 103 -20.36 -4.81 2.00
N ALA A 104 -19.04 -4.80 2.21
CA ALA A 104 -18.38 -5.48 3.33
C ALA A 104 -18.14 -4.57 4.55
N GLN A 105 -18.39 -3.27 4.42
CA GLN A 105 -18.10 -2.26 5.44
C GLN A 105 -19.00 -2.39 6.69
N GLN A 106 -18.37 -2.31 7.87
CA GLN A 106 -19.01 -2.35 9.19
C GLN A 106 -18.60 -1.12 10.04
N GLY A 107 -18.67 0.08 9.46
CA GLY A 107 -18.41 1.34 10.17
C GLY A 107 -16.95 1.63 10.50
N THR A 108 -15.99 0.91 9.87
CA THR A 108 -14.56 1.18 10.07
C THR A 108 -14.10 2.27 9.11
N PRO A 109 -13.47 3.36 9.58
CA PRO A 109 -13.04 4.45 8.72
C PRO A 109 -12.12 3.97 7.59
N ILE A 110 -12.38 4.42 6.37
CA ILE A 110 -11.63 3.97 5.18
C ILE A 110 -10.14 4.29 5.28
N VAL A 111 -9.80 5.40 5.94
CA VAL A 111 -8.42 5.81 6.18
C VAL A 111 -7.65 4.80 7.04
N VAL A 112 -8.31 4.18 8.01
CA VAL A 112 -7.67 3.17 8.86
C VAL A 112 -7.30 1.99 7.98
N ILE A 113 -8.25 1.44 7.22
CA ILE A 113 -8.02 0.28 6.36
C ILE A 113 -6.94 0.56 5.31
N ALA A 114 -6.98 1.73 4.68
CA ALA A 114 -5.95 2.15 3.72
C ALA A 114 -4.55 2.19 4.36
N LEU A 115 -4.43 2.74 5.58
CA LEU A 115 -3.17 2.77 6.32
C LEU A 115 -2.71 1.38 6.75
N GLN A 116 -3.62 0.46 7.06
CA GLN A 116 -3.28 -0.92 7.39
C GLN A 116 -2.63 -1.62 6.19
N ILE A 117 -3.27 -1.57 5.03
CA ILE A 117 -2.76 -2.16 3.78
C ILE A 117 -1.42 -1.50 3.40
N ALA A 118 -1.37 -0.18 3.44
CA ALA A 118 -0.15 0.58 3.13
C ALA A 118 1.00 0.20 4.07
N SER A 119 0.77 0.10 5.38
CA SER A 119 1.81 -0.24 6.35
C SER A 119 2.34 -1.66 6.13
N PHE A 120 1.44 -2.59 5.79
CA PHE A 120 1.81 -3.98 5.53
C PHE A 120 2.70 -4.14 4.30
N THR A 121 2.39 -3.44 3.21
CA THR A 121 3.14 -3.56 1.95
C THR A 121 4.37 -2.66 1.91
N PHE A 122 4.27 -1.40 2.35
CA PHE A 122 5.39 -0.46 2.29
C PHE A 122 6.49 -0.76 3.30
N GLY A 123 6.21 -1.43 4.42
CA GLY A 123 7.23 -1.79 5.41
C GLY A 123 8.38 -2.61 4.81
N PRO A 124 8.12 -3.82 4.27
CA PRO A 124 9.16 -4.64 3.66
C PRO A 124 9.85 -3.99 2.47
N LEU A 125 9.11 -3.25 1.62
CA LEU A 125 9.66 -2.53 0.48
C LEU A 125 10.63 -1.42 0.91
N LEU A 126 10.26 -0.63 1.91
CA LEU A 126 11.13 0.39 2.50
C LEU A 126 12.38 -0.25 3.09
N GLY A 127 12.24 -1.37 3.80
CA GLY A 127 13.38 -2.11 4.34
C GLY A 127 14.33 -2.61 3.25
N GLY A 128 13.80 -3.12 2.15
CA GLY A 128 14.61 -3.56 1.00
C GLY A 128 15.34 -2.40 0.32
N PHE A 129 14.66 -1.26 0.15
CA PHE A 129 15.26 -0.04 -0.36
C PHE A 129 16.38 0.48 0.56
N LEU A 130 16.15 0.53 1.87
CA LEU A 130 17.15 0.92 2.85
C LEU A 130 18.35 -0.04 2.86
N LEU A 131 18.09 -1.34 2.75
CA LEU A 131 19.13 -2.36 2.69
C LEU A 131 20.06 -2.13 1.47
N GLY A 132 19.48 -1.87 0.30
CA GLY A 132 20.24 -1.64 -0.94
C GLY A 132 20.92 -0.27 -1.02
N THR A 133 20.35 0.77 -0.40
CA THR A 133 20.90 2.14 -0.47
C THR A 133 21.92 2.42 0.62
N LEU A 134 21.70 1.95 1.85
CA LEU A 134 22.55 2.26 3.00
C LEU A 134 23.74 1.28 3.13
N PHE A 135 23.61 0.06 2.63
CA PHE A 135 24.63 -0.98 2.78
C PHE A 135 25.17 -1.43 1.42
N ARG A 136 26.49 -1.33 1.25
CA ARG A 136 27.20 -1.77 0.02
C ARG A 136 27.39 -3.29 -0.10
N ARG A 137 27.01 -4.05 0.93
CA ARG A 137 27.40 -5.45 1.11
C ARG A 137 26.33 -6.49 0.70
N PRO A 138 25.03 -6.26 0.89
CA PRO A 138 23.97 -7.20 0.51
C PRO A 138 23.77 -7.28 -1.01
N ASP A 139 23.49 -8.48 -1.52
CA ASP A 139 23.10 -8.73 -2.91
C ASP A 139 21.58 -8.94 -3.03
N GLN A 140 21.10 -9.13 -4.26
CA GLN A 140 19.69 -9.38 -4.58
C GLN A 140 19.09 -10.54 -3.76
N THR A 141 19.82 -11.64 -3.58
CA THR A 141 19.33 -12.79 -2.82
C THR A 141 19.07 -12.43 -1.35
N ASP A 142 19.91 -11.59 -0.73
CA ASP A 142 19.73 -11.18 0.66
C ASP A 142 18.50 -10.29 0.83
N ALA A 143 18.26 -9.41 -0.15
CA ALA A 143 17.06 -8.58 -0.18
C ALA A 143 15.80 -9.43 -0.33
N ILE A 144 15.80 -10.45 -1.19
CA ILE A 144 14.67 -11.37 -1.36
C ILE A 144 14.40 -12.14 -0.06
N VAL A 145 15.43 -12.68 0.60
CA VAL A 145 15.28 -13.40 1.88
C VAL A 145 14.76 -12.48 2.97
N GLY A 146 15.28 -11.26 3.06
CA GLY A 146 14.83 -10.25 4.01
C GLY A 146 13.36 -9.87 3.82
N ILE A 147 12.96 -9.52 2.59
CA ILE A 147 11.58 -9.17 2.26
C ILE A 147 10.65 -10.36 2.50
N GLY A 148 11.02 -11.56 2.05
CA GLY A 148 10.22 -12.77 2.22
C GLY A 148 9.98 -13.09 3.70
N THR A 149 11.03 -12.97 4.52
CA THR A 149 10.92 -13.21 5.97
C THR A 149 10.06 -12.15 6.64
N ALA A 150 10.21 -10.87 6.26
CA ALA A 150 9.36 -9.80 6.77
C ALA A 150 7.89 -10.05 6.46
N VAL A 151 7.55 -10.42 5.21
CA VAL A 151 6.17 -10.75 4.82
C VAL A 151 5.62 -11.91 5.63
N VAL A 152 6.38 -13.00 5.80
CA VAL A 152 5.94 -14.16 6.60
C VAL A 152 5.68 -13.75 8.05
N VAL A 153 6.64 -13.09 8.69
CA VAL A 153 6.51 -12.67 10.10
C VAL A 153 5.34 -11.70 10.30
N MET A 154 5.19 -10.71 9.42
CA MET A 154 4.08 -9.77 9.48
C MET A 154 2.73 -10.46 9.27
N THR A 155 2.64 -11.41 8.33
CA THR A 155 1.43 -12.20 8.11
C THR A 155 1.08 -13.04 9.34
N THR A 156 2.08 -13.67 9.97
CA THR A 156 1.87 -14.44 11.21
C THR A 156 1.42 -13.55 12.36
N LEU A 157 2.04 -12.40 12.57
CA LEU A 157 1.64 -11.45 13.62
C LEU A 157 0.21 -10.96 13.42
N TRP A 158 -0.15 -10.59 12.19
CA TRP A 158 -1.50 -10.18 11.84
C TRP A 158 -2.53 -11.30 12.08
N ALA A 159 -2.22 -12.53 11.67
CA ALA A 159 -3.09 -13.68 11.88
C ALA A 159 -3.28 -13.97 13.38
N VAL A 160 -2.21 -13.99 14.17
CA VAL A 160 -2.24 -14.25 15.62
C VAL A 160 -3.08 -13.22 16.37
N GLN A 161 -2.99 -11.94 15.99
CA GLN A 161 -3.83 -10.86 16.52
C GLN A 161 -5.30 -11.01 16.09
N THR A 162 -5.55 -11.39 14.84
CA THR A 162 -6.91 -11.54 14.29
C THR A 162 -7.65 -12.73 14.92
N PHE A 163 -6.95 -13.85 15.18
CA PHE A 163 -7.54 -15.04 15.80
C PHE A 163 -7.59 -14.98 17.34
N GLY A 164 -7.25 -13.85 17.95
CA GLY A 164 -7.39 -13.63 19.40
C GLY A 164 -6.46 -14.48 20.26
N VAL A 165 -5.33 -14.94 19.71
CA VAL A 165 -4.33 -15.73 20.45
C VAL A 165 -3.50 -14.82 21.38
N ILE A 166 -3.37 -13.54 21.02
CA ILE A 166 -2.71 -12.49 21.82
C ILE A 166 -3.56 -11.22 21.72
N GLU A 167 -3.72 -10.48 22.82
CA GLU A 167 -4.25 -9.11 22.80
C GLU A 167 -3.48 -8.27 21.75
N PRO A 168 -4.13 -7.36 21.01
CA PRO A 168 -3.46 -6.54 20.00
C PRO A 168 -2.40 -5.64 20.64
N VAL A 169 -1.15 -6.13 20.71
CA VAL A 169 0.00 -5.42 21.31
C VAL A 169 0.54 -4.32 20.38
N VAL A 170 0.24 -4.39 19.08
CA VAL A 170 0.88 -3.57 18.04
C VAL A 170 -0.18 -2.94 17.15
N ASP A 171 -0.29 -1.60 17.23
CA ASP A 171 -1.13 -0.85 16.29
C ASP A 171 -0.64 -1.03 14.85
N THR A 172 -1.57 -1.04 13.90
CA THR A 172 -1.25 -1.43 12.52
C THR A 172 -0.21 -0.54 11.84
N LEU A 173 0.00 0.69 12.33
CA LEU A 173 1.07 1.57 11.85
C LEU A 173 2.48 1.04 12.12
N TRP A 174 2.67 0.31 13.23
CA TRP A 174 3.98 -0.22 13.59
C TRP A 174 4.42 -1.38 12.68
N PHE A 175 3.49 -1.99 11.95
CA PHE A 175 3.82 -3.01 10.95
C PHE A 175 4.77 -2.47 9.87
N ALA A 176 4.67 -1.19 9.51
CA ALA A 176 5.61 -0.58 8.57
C ALA A 176 7.04 -0.57 9.13
N LEU A 177 7.21 -0.14 10.39
CA LEU A 177 8.50 -0.09 11.05
C LEU A 177 9.07 -1.49 11.27
N ILE A 178 8.26 -2.40 11.82
CA ILE A 178 8.65 -3.79 12.08
C ILE A 178 9.05 -4.49 10.78
N GLY A 179 8.24 -4.35 9.73
CA GLY A 179 8.53 -4.91 8.41
C GLY A 179 9.85 -4.40 7.85
N SER A 180 10.08 -3.09 7.91
CA SER A 180 11.34 -2.49 7.43
C SER A 180 12.56 -2.96 8.22
N ALA A 181 12.44 -3.05 9.56
CA ALA A 181 13.50 -3.50 10.44
C ALA A 181 13.85 -4.98 10.21
N ILE A 182 12.84 -5.84 10.09
CA ILE A 182 13.05 -7.26 9.80
C ILE A 182 13.76 -7.44 8.46
N THR A 183 13.31 -6.76 7.40
CA THR A 183 13.96 -6.86 6.09
C THR A 183 15.43 -6.47 6.16
N VAL A 184 15.77 -5.38 6.84
CA VAL A 184 17.16 -4.92 6.97
C VAL A 184 17.98 -5.90 7.81
N LEU A 185 17.49 -6.32 8.97
CA LEU A 185 18.23 -7.20 9.88
C LEU A 185 18.46 -8.58 9.28
N VAL A 186 17.42 -9.19 8.69
CA VAL A 186 17.51 -10.50 8.06
C VAL A 186 18.35 -10.44 6.79
N GLY A 187 18.22 -9.38 5.99
CA GLY A 187 19.06 -9.17 4.81
C GLY A 187 20.54 -9.02 5.17
N LEU A 188 20.87 -8.27 6.22
CA LEU A 188 22.25 -8.16 6.70
C LEU A 188 22.77 -9.47 7.26
N ALA A 189 21.98 -10.19 8.05
CA ALA A 189 22.35 -11.49 8.60
C ALA A 189 22.62 -12.50 7.48
N SER A 190 21.74 -12.55 6.48
CA SER A 190 21.89 -13.42 5.30
C SER A 190 23.18 -13.09 4.53
N ALA A 191 23.47 -11.81 4.30
CA ALA A 191 24.69 -11.36 3.64
C ALA A 191 25.97 -11.76 4.41
N VAL A 192 25.95 -11.71 5.75
CA VAL A 192 27.08 -12.12 6.60
C VAL A 192 27.29 -13.64 6.54
N VAL A 193 26.21 -14.42 6.62
CA VAL A 193 26.27 -15.89 6.55
C VAL A 193 26.78 -16.35 5.19
N ARG A 194 26.27 -15.78 4.09
CA ARG A 194 26.69 -16.15 2.72
C ARG A 194 28.19 -15.91 2.50
N ARG A 195 28.72 -14.80 3.02
CA ARG A 195 30.16 -14.50 2.91
C ARG A 195 31.02 -15.53 3.64
N ARG A 196 30.62 -15.93 4.85
CA ARG A 196 31.34 -16.97 5.61
C ARG A 196 31.41 -18.31 4.88
N THR A 197 30.35 -18.67 4.14
CA THR A 197 30.33 -19.90 3.33
C THR A 197 31.10 -19.80 2.01
N VAL A 198 31.32 -18.58 1.48
CA VAL A 198 32.06 -18.38 0.23
C VAL A 198 33.56 -18.24 0.49
N ASP A 199 33.95 -17.62 1.62
CA ASP A 199 35.35 -17.41 2.00
C ASP A 199 36.01 -18.63 2.69
N ASP A 200 35.23 -19.67 3.04
CA ASP A 200 35.74 -20.96 3.56
C ASP A 200 35.29 -22.13 2.66
N PRO A 201 35.99 -22.39 1.53
CA PRO A 201 35.74 -23.56 0.69
C PRO A 201 36.24 -24.87 1.31
N SER A 202 36.78 -24.82 2.53
CA SER A 202 37.36 -25.95 3.28
C SER A 202 36.63 -26.18 4.61
N GLY A 203 35.30 -26.30 4.57
CA GLY A 203 34.59 -27.02 5.61
C GLY A 203 34.97 -28.51 5.59
N PRO A 204 34.95 -29.20 6.75
CA PRO A 204 35.69 -30.43 7.06
C PRO A 204 35.48 -31.61 6.10
#